data_AF-A0A6A2X845-F1
#
_entry.id   AF-A0A6A2X845-F1
#
_cell.length_a   1.000
_cell.length_b   1.000
_cell.length_c   1.000
_cell.angle_alpha   90.00
_cell.angle_beta   90.00
_cell.angle_gamma   90.00
#
_symmetry.space_group_name_H-M   'P 1'
#
loop_
_entity.id
_entity.type
_entity.pdbx_description
1 polymer ?
#
loop_
_entity_poly.entity_id
_entity_poly.type
_entity_poly.pdbx_seq_one_letter_code
_entity_poly.pdbx_strand_id
1 'polypeptide(L)'
;MEVVKNLDLQRFMGRWYEIASFPNFFQPKNGENTRATYTLNEDGTVHVLNETYKDGKKVSIEGTAYKADPKSDEAKLKVKFYVPPFLPIIPVTGDYWVLYIDDDYQYVLVGGGPTKKFLWILCRITHMDDETYNFLVQKAKDLGYDVSKLHKTPQTDPPPETEDVPKDKGIWWIKSLFGK
;
A
#
# COMPACT_ATOMS: atom_id res chain seq x y z
N MET A 1 8.45 11.49 -15.44
CA MET A 1 7.72 11.76 -14.19
C MET A 1 8.76 11.82 -13.10
N GLU A 2 8.82 12.93 -12.39
CA GLU A 2 9.73 13.13 -11.27
C GLU A 2 9.27 12.29 -10.07
N VAL A 3 10.23 11.79 -9.31
CA VAL A 3 10.03 10.98 -8.10
C VAL A 3 11.04 11.42 -7.05
N VAL A 4 10.79 11.07 -5.79
CA VAL A 4 11.76 11.28 -4.70
C VAL A 4 13.07 10.59 -5.04
N LYS A 5 14.18 11.23 -4.68
CA LYS A 5 15.53 10.67 -4.77
C LYS A 5 16.11 10.47 -3.38
N ASN A 6 17.05 9.53 -3.26
CA ASN A 6 17.74 9.22 -2.01
C ASN A 6 16.77 8.87 -0.86
N LEU A 7 15.70 8.12 -1.18
CA LEU A 7 14.74 7.65 -0.19
C LEU A 7 15.46 6.77 0.86
N ASP A 8 15.48 7.22 2.11
CA ASP A 8 15.89 6.40 3.24
C ASP A 8 14.85 5.29 3.49
N LEU A 9 15.21 4.05 3.11
CA LEU A 9 14.34 2.89 3.28
C LEU A 9 14.11 2.57 4.75
N GLN A 10 15.08 2.77 5.64
CA GLN A 10 14.91 2.46 7.06
C GLN A 10 13.84 3.35 7.69
N ARG A 11 13.87 4.66 7.38
CA ARG A 11 12.83 5.61 7.81
C ARG A 11 11.47 5.34 7.17
N PHE A 12 11.44 4.72 5.99
CA PHE A 12 10.19 4.34 5.30
C PHE A 12 9.51 3.11 5.91
N MET A 13 10.25 2.27 6.65
CA MET A 13 9.71 1.03 7.23
C MET A 13 8.60 1.29 8.26
N GLY A 14 7.91 0.23 8.65
CA GLY A 14 6.78 0.27 9.56
C GLY A 14 5.46 0.48 8.82
N ARG A 15 4.46 0.92 9.58
CA ARG A 15 3.07 0.99 9.11
C ARG A 15 2.74 2.33 8.47
N TRP A 16 1.90 2.25 7.43
CA TRP A 16 1.30 3.36 6.72
C TRP A 16 -0.19 3.07 6.49
N TYR A 17 -1.05 4.00 6.89
CA TYR A 17 -2.49 3.95 6.67
C TYR A 17 -2.83 4.58 5.33
N GLU A 18 -3.68 3.92 4.55
CA GLU A 18 -4.19 4.48 3.31
C GLU A 18 -5.26 5.53 3.63
N ILE A 19 -4.97 6.80 3.36
CA ILE A 19 -5.91 7.91 3.54
C ILE A 19 -6.79 8.06 2.31
N ALA A 20 -6.21 7.89 1.12
CA ALA A 20 -6.95 7.87 -0.12
C ALA A 20 -6.22 7.10 -1.21
N SER A 21 -6.96 6.53 -2.15
CA SER A 21 -6.40 5.80 -3.28
C SER A 21 -7.29 5.88 -4.53
N PHE A 22 -6.70 5.54 -5.67
CA PHE A 22 -7.48 5.21 -6.85
C PHE A 22 -8.07 3.80 -6.71
N PRO A 23 -9.34 3.58 -7.07
CA PRO A 23 -9.95 2.26 -7.06
C PRO A 23 -9.14 1.34 -7.95
N ASN A 24 -8.71 0.23 -7.37
CA ASN A 24 -7.89 -0.75 -8.04
C ASN A 24 -8.52 -2.13 -7.93
N PHE A 25 -8.19 -3.01 -8.86
CA PHE A 25 -8.82 -4.33 -8.96
C PHE A 25 -8.27 -5.34 -7.95
N PHE A 26 -7.19 -5.01 -7.23
CA PHE A 26 -6.52 -5.88 -6.28
C PHE A 26 -6.83 -5.55 -4.81
N GLN A 27 -7.45 -4.40 -4.52
CA GLN A 27 -8.06 -4.11 -3.24
C GLN A 27 -9.56 -4.43 -3.25
N PRO A 28 -10.13 -4.87 -2.13
CA PRO A 28 -11.57 -5.05 -2.05
C PRO A 28 -12.30 -3.71 -2.24
N LYS A 29 -13.38 -3.73 -3.01
CA LYS A 29 -14.29 -2.59 -3.10
C LYS A 29 -14.86 -2.27 -1.71
N ASN A 30 -14.88 -0.99 -1.36
CA ASN A 30 -15.37 -0.47 -0.08
C ASN A 30 -14.61 -1.02 1.15
N GLY A 31 -13.31 -1.28 0.99
CA GLY A 31 -12.45 -1.58 2.14
C GLY A 31 -12.31 -0.36 3.07
N GLU A 32 -12.18 -0.64 4.36
CA GLU A 32 -11.91 0.31 5.42
C GLU A 32 -10.67 -0.14 6.20
N ASN A 33 -10.07 0.75 6.97
CA ASN A 33 -8.89 0.49 7.78
C ASN A 33 -7.73 -0.11 6.96
N THR A 34 -7.63 0.27 5.69
CA THR A 34 -6.59 -0.23 4.78
C THR A 34 -5.23 0.31 5.19
N ARG A 35 -4.23 -0.57 5.25
CA ARG A 35 -2.87 -0.23 5.66
C ARG A 35 -1.84 -1.12 4.98
N ALA A 36 -0.65 -0.59 4.84
CA ALA A 36 0.55 -1.32 4.43
C ALA A 36 1.57 -1.31 5.56
N THR A 37 2.21 -2.44 5.82
CA THR A 37 3.34 -2.55 6.75
C THR A 37 4.57 -3.02 5.98
N TYR A 38 5.65 -2.26 6.09
CA TYR A 38 6.90 -2.51 5.38
C TYR A 38 7.99 -2.95 6.36
N THR A 39 8.67 -4.05 6.04
CA THR A 39 9.80 -4.58 6.83
C THR A 39 11.02 -4.78 5.92
N LEU A 40 12.17 -4.24 6.32
CA LEU A 40 13.40 -4.35 5.54
C LEU A 40 14.05 -5.73 5.79
N ASN A 41 14.35 -6.46 4.72
CA ASN A 41 15.06 -7.73 4.77
C ASN A 41 16.59 -7.51 4.72
N GLU A 42 17.35 -8.51 5.15
CA GLU A 42 18.83 -8.48 5.14
C GLU A 42 19.41 -8.33 3.73
N ASP A 43 18.71 -8.83 2.70
CA ASP A 43 19.12 -8.72 1.30
C ASP A 43 18.80 -7.36 0.65
N GLY A 44 18.23 -6.42 1.42
CA GLY A 44 17.85 -5.09 0.97
C GLY A 44 16.50 -5.03 0.23
N THR A 45 15.79 -6.15 0.10
CA THR A 45 14.38 -6.14 -0.33
C THR A 45 13.47 -5.74 0.84
N VAL A 46 12.22 -5.39 0.54
CA VAL A 46 11.23 -4.99 1.53
C VAL A 46 10.07 -5.99 1.51
N HIS A 47 9.79 -6.63 2.63
CA HIS A 47 8.53 -7.36 2.83
C HIS A 47 7.37 -6.36 2.91
N VAL A 48 6.29 -6.66 2.20
CA VAL A 48 5.08 -5.83 2.14
C VAL A 48 3.91 -6.65 2.65
N LEU A 49 3.29 -6.21 3.74
CA LEU A 49 2.00 -6.73 4.21
C LEU A 49 0.91 -5.68 4.01
N ASN A 50 -0.02 -5.94 3.12
CA ASN A 50 -1.23 -5.13 2.97
C ASN A 50 -2.38 -5.78 3.72
N GLU A 51 -3.08 -5.00 4.54
CA GLU A 51 -4.27 -5.40 5.27
C GLU A 51 -5.42 -4.42 4.97
N THR A 52 -6.64 -4.93 4.96
CA THR A 52 -7.86 -4.13 4.81
C THR A 52 -9.01 -4.85 5.50
N TYR A 53 -9.95 -4.10 6.05
CA TYR A 53 -11.17 -4.63 6.61
C TYR A 53 -12.30 -4.45 5.60
N LYS A 54 -13.10 -5.50 5.43
CA LYS A 54 -14.30 -5.46 4.59
C LYS A 54 -15.41 -6.22 5.28
N ASP A 55 -16.56 -5.57 5.45
CA ASP A 55 -17.72 -6.17 6.10
C ASP A 55 -17.36 -6.76 7.49
N GLY A 56 -16.53 -6.04 8.25
CA GLY A 56 -16.02 -6.46 9.57
C GLY A 56 -14.95 -7.57 9.55
N LYS A 57 -14.52 -8.04 8.38
CA LYS A 57 -13.50 -9.10 8.24
C LYS A 57 -12.19 -8.54 7.72
N LYS A 58 -11.07 -8.94 8.35
CA LYS A 58 -9.73 -8.63 7.88
C LYS A 58 -9.36 -9.50 6.68
N VAL A 59 -8.89 -8.88 5.61
CA VAL A 59 -8.26 -9.51 4.45
C VAL A 59 -6.83 -9.00 4.34
N SER A 60 -5.90 -9.87 3.97
CA SER A 60 -4.49 -9.50 3.82
C SER A 60 -3.85 -10.15 2.59
N ILE A 61 -2.78 -9.52 2.12
CA ILE A 61 -1.90 -10.06 1.08
C ILE A 61 -0.46 -9.65 1.35
N GLU A 62 0.45 -10.58 1.09
CA GLU A 62 1.89 -10.37 1.25
C GLU A 62 2.61 -10.29 -0.10
N GLY A 63 3.69 -9.52 -0.10
CA GLY A 63 4.53 -9.30 -1.26
C GLY A 63 5.95 -8.89 -0.91
N THR A 64 6.73 -8.62 -1.96
CA THR A 64 8.11 -8.16 -1.85
C THR A 64 8.32 -6.97 -2.76
N ALA A 65 8.89 -5.90 -2.23
CA ALA A 65 9.32 -4.73 -2.98
C ALA A 65 10.84 -4.68 -3.13
N TYR A 66 11.31 -4.16 -4.27
CA TYR A 66 12.72 -3.99 -4.58
C TYR A 66 12.91 -2.81 -5.54
N LYS A 67 14.11 -2.22 -5.57
CA LYS A 67 14.43 -1.11 -6.50
C LYS A 67 14.28 -1.58 -7.95
N ALA A 68 13.64 -0.77 -8.78
CA ALA A 68 13.51 -1.05 -10.21
C ALA A 68 14.87 -0.98 -10.93
N ASP A 69 15.73 -0.05 -10.50
CA ASP A 69 17.14 0.02 -10.88
C ASP A 69 18.01 0.15 -9.60
N PRO A 70 18.82 -0.86 -9.26
CA PRO A 70 19.70 -0.82 -8.09
C PRO A 70 20.69 0.36 -8.09
N LYS A 71 21.08 0.86 -9.26
CA LYS A 71 22.10 1.92 -9.42
C LYS A 71 21.52 3.33 -9.40
N SER A 72 20.21 3.48 -9.54
CA SER A 72 19.53 4.77 -9.53
C SER A 72 19.28 5.26 -8.09
N ASP A 73 19.34 6.57 -7.85
CA ASP A 73 18.91 7.17 -6.59
C ASP A 73 17.39 7.40 -6.51
N GLU A 74 16.68 7.21 -7.61
CA GLU A 74 15.23 7.39 -7.71
C GLU A 74 14.45 6.34 -6.91
N ALA A 75 13.41 6.79 -6.22
CA ALA A 75 12.47 5.96 -5.46
C ALA A 75 11.45 5.25 -6.36
N LYS A 76 11.94 4.60 -7.42
CA LYS A 76 11.16 3.71 -8.29
C LYS A 76 11.38 2.28 -7.82
N LEU A 77 10.35 1.70 -7.22
CA LEU A 77 10.33 0.31 -6.81
C LEU A 77 9.41 -0.51 -7.72
N LYS A 78 9.63 -1.82 -7.69
CA LYS A 78 8.67 -2.81 -8.14
C LYS A 78 8.16 -3.57 -6.93
N VAL A 79 6.87 -3.87 -6.90
CA VAL A 79 6.23 -4.68 -5.87
C VAL A 79 5.66 -5.92 -6.52
N LYS A 80 5.95 -7.08 -5.94
CA LYS A 80 5.50 -8.38 -6.39
C LYS A 80 4.58 -8.99 -5.34
N PHE A 81 3.33 -9.29 -5.70
CA PHE A 81 2.37 -9.98 -4.84
C PHE A 81 2.14 -11.42 -5.29
N TYR A 82 1.89 -12.31 -4.34
CA TYR A 82 1.58 -13.72 -4.58
C TYR A 82 0.09 -13.96 -4.30
N VAL A 83 -0.73 -14.04 -5.36
CA VAL A 83 -2.19 -14.17 -5.24
C VAL A 83 -2.61 -15.65 -5.37
N PRO A 84 -3.25 -16.27 -4.35
CA PRO A 84 -3.98 -17.53 -4.49
C PRO A 84 -5.36 -17.30 -5.16
N PRO A 85 -6.03 -18.29 -5.81
CA PRO A 85 -6.06 -19.69 -5.39
C PRO A 85 -5.90 -20.77 -6.48
N PHE A 86 -5.62 -20.44 -7.75
CA PHE A 86 -5.47 -21.45 -8.81
C PHE A 86 -4.02 -21.55 -9.27
N LEU A 87 -3.50 -22.78 -9.26
CA LEU A 87 -2.18 -23.07 -9.80
C LEU A 87 -2.14 -22.82 -11.33
N PRO A 88 -1.03 -22.26 -11.84
CA PRO A 88 0.13 -21.77 -11.09
C PRO A 88 -0.12 -20.40 -10.44
N ILE A 89 0.50 -20.15 -9.27
CA ILE A 89 0.54 -18.83 -8.63
C ILE A 89 1.21 -17.85 -9.61
N ILE A 90 0.43 -17.01 -10.28
CA ILE A 90 0.99 -16.01 -11.20
C ILE A 90 1.41 -14.81 -10.36
N PRO A 91 2.72 -14.51 -10.25
CA PRO A 91 3.15 -13.32 -9.56
C PRO A 91 2.72 -12.08 -10.33
N VAL A 92 2.00 -11.18 -9.67
CA VAL A 92 1.65 -9.87 -10.24
C VAL A 92 2.70 -8.88 -9.78
N THR A 93 3.37 -8.24 -10.73
CA THR A 93 4.35 -7.19 -10.46
C THR A 93 3.79 -5.85 -10.89
N GLY A 94 3.85 -4.87 -10.00
CA GLY A 94 3.44 -3.48 -10.25
C GLY A 94 4.57 -2.50 -9.93
N ASP A 95 4.49 -1.32 -10.53
CA ASP A 95 5.34 -0.19 -10.15
C ASP A 95 4.86 0.42 -8.82
N TYR A 96 5.81 0.85 -8.00
CA TYR A 96 5.57 1.59 -6.76
C TYR A 96 6.58 2.73 -6.69
N TRP A 97 6.15 3.93 -7.08
CA TRP A 97 7.01 5.10 -7.22
C TRP A 97 6.66 6.11 -6.15
N VAL A 98 7.61 6.48 -5.29
CA VAL A 98 7.40 7.52 -4.29
C VAL A 98 7.50 8.87 -4.97
N LEU A 99 6.36 9.54 -5.15
CA LEU A 99 6.25 10.81 -5.88
C LEU A 99 6.56 12.01 -4.97
N TYR A 100 6.21 11.89 -3.69
CA TYR A 100 6.53 12.86 -2.66
C TYR A 100 6.54 12.15 -1.30
N ILE A 101 7.42 12.59 -0.41
CA ILE A 101 7.42 12.23 1.01
C ILE A 101 7.83 13.48 1.80
N ASP A 102 7.25 13.68 2.97
CA ASP A 102 7.69 14.76 3.86
C ASP A 102 9.01 14.42 4.56
N ASP A 103 9.68 15.44 5.09
CA ASP A 103 11.00 15.31 5.71
C ASP A 103 10.98 14.41 6.96
N ASP A 104 9.84 14.33 7.64
CA ASP A 104 9.62 13.55 8.86
C ASP A 104 9.03 12.16 8.59
N TYR A 105 8.78 11.80 7.32
CA TYR A 105 8.23 10.51 6.89
C TYR A 105 6.86 10.21 7.53
N GLN A 106 6.04 11.25 7.72
CA GLN A 106 4.68 11.19 8.25
C GLN A 106 3.60 10.98 7.18
N TYR A 107 3.83 11.44 5.94
CA TYR A 107 2.90 11.27 4.83
C TYR A 107 3.62 11.13 3.48
N VAL A 108 3.02 10.35 2.58
CA VAL A 108 3.64 10.00 1.30
C VAL A 108 2.59 9.95 0.19
N LEU A 109 2.98 10.44 -0.99
CA LEU A 109 2.25 10.27 -2.23
C LEU A 109 2.96 9.22 -3.09
N VAL A 110 2.24 8.17 -3.45
CA VAL A 110 2.79 7.02 -4.20
C VAL A 110 2.02 6.83 -5.50
N GLY A 111 2.73 6.64 -6.61
CA GLY A 111 2.17 6.37 -7.92
C GLY A 111 2.50 4.97 -8.44
N GLY A 112 1.60 4.39 -9.23
CA GLY A 112 1.79 3.10 -9.90
C GLY A 112 2.48 3.20 -11.27
N GLY A 113 3.52 4.01 -11.39
CA GLY A 113 4.29 4.15 -12.62
C GLY A 113 3.73 5.16 -13.64
N PRO A 114 4.24 5.15 -14.89
CA PRO A 114 4.02 6.23 -15.85
C PRO A 114 2.60 6.25 -16.43
N THR A 115 1.85 5.16 -16.29
CA THR A 115 0.46 5.05 -16.78
C THR A 115 -0.54 5.84 -15.95
N LYS A 116 -0.16 6.27 -14.74
CA LYS A 116 -1.00 7.03 -13.79
C LYS A 116 -2.33 6.35 -13.44
N LYS A 117 -2.41 5.03 -13.59
CA LYS A 117 -3.61 4.24 -13.27
C LYS A 117 -3.79 3.98 -11.78
N PHE A 118 -2.72 4.12 -10.99
CA PHE A 118 -2.75 3.92 -9.55
C PHE A 118 -2.08 5.08 -8.83
N LEU A 119 -2.66 5.47 -7.71
CA LEU A 119 -2.22 6.54 -6.84
C LEU A 119 -2.67 6.23 -5.41
N TRP A 120 -1.81 6.53 -4.43
CA TRP A 120 -2.10 6.39 -3.01
C TRP A 120 -1.58 7.60 -2.25
N ILE A 121 -2.36 8.06 -1.29
CA ILE A 121 -1.95 8.96 -0.22
C ILE A 121 -1.91 8.13 1.06
N LEU A 122 -0.73 8.01 1.66
CA LEU A 122 -0.55 7.26 2.90
C LEU A 122 -0.07 8.17 4.03
N CYS A 123 -0.39 7.80 5.27
CA CYS A 123 0.00 8.53 6.48
C CYS A 123 0.44 7.58 7.60
N ARG A 124 1.29 8.04 8.52
CA ARG A 124 1.70 7.27 9.70
C ARG A 124 0.61 7.11 10.75
N ILE A 125 -0.37 8.00 10.75
CA ILE A 125 -1.55 7.96 11.61
C ILE A 125 -2.82 7.76 10.78
N THR A 126 -3.94 7.50 11.43
CA THR A 126 -5.21 7.10 10.79
C THR A 126 -5.96 8.27 10.16
N HIS A 127 -5.52 9.51 10.39
CA HIS A 127 -6.16 10.72 9.88
C HIS A 127 -5.12 11.70 9.34
N MET A 128 -5.57 12.61 8.50
CA MET A 128 -4.75 13.66 7.90
C MET A 128 -5.58 14.93 7.86
N ASP A 129 -4.98 16.06 8.22
CA ASP A 129 -5.65 17.35 8.12
C ASP A 129 -5.91 17.72 6.64
N ASP A 130 -6.92 18.55 6.41
CA ASP A 130 -7.34 18.87 5.04
C ASP A 130 -6.29 19.71 4.28
N GLU A 131 -5.43 20.47 4.96
CA GLU A 131 -4.38 21.26 4.32
C GLU A 131 -3.33 20.33 3.71
N THR A 132 -2.78 19.41 4.50
CA THR A 132 -1.84 18.38 4.05
C THR A 132 -2.46 17.50 2.96
N TYR A 133 -3.71 17.07 3.13
CA TYR A 133 -4.41 16.27 2.13
C TYR A 133 -4.51 17.01 0.79
N ASN A 134 -4.99 18.25 0.81
CA ASN A 134 -5.17 19.05 -0.41
C ASN A 134 -3.83 19.39 -1.09
N PHE A 135 -2.77 19.58 -0.31
CA PHE A 135 -1.41 19.73 -0.83
C PHE A 135 -0.96 18.49 -1.62
N LEU A 136 -1.17 17.28 -1.10
CA LEU A 136 -0.82 16.04 -1.82
C LEU A 136 -1.71 15.81 -3.05
N VAL A 137 -2.99 16.15 -2.97
CA VAL A 137 -3.91 16.13 -4.13
C VAL A 137 -3.43 17.09 -5.22
N GLN A 138 -3.03 18.30 -4.86
CA GLN A 138 -2.52 19.27 -5.83
C GLN A 138 -1.21 18.79 -6.47
N LYS A 139 -0.28 18.22 -5.69
CA LYS A 139 0.92 17.57 -6.26
C LYS A 139 0.59 16.47 -7.27
N ALA A 140 -0.37 15.60 -6.94
CA ALA A 140 -0.80 14.56 -7.87
C ALA A 140 -1.40 15.16 -9.16
N LYS A 141 -2.19 16.23 -9.03
CA LYS A 141 -2.76 16.97 -10.17
C LYS A 141 -1.68 17.60 -11.05
N ASP A 142 -0.65 18.20 -10.46
CA ASP A 142 0.48 18.81 -11.19
C ASP A 142 1.30 17.75 -11.94
N LEU A 143 1.40 16.54 -11.37
CA LEU A 143 1.97 15.37 -12.04
C LEU A 143 1.03 14.78 -13.11
N GLY A 144 -0.15 15.36 -13.31
CA GLY A 144 -1.14 15.01 -14.34
C GLY A 144 -1.94 13.75 -14.03
N TYR A 145 -2.18 13.45 -12.76
CA TYR A 145 -3.16 12.44 -12.34
C TYR A 145 -4.58 13.03 -12.41
N ASP A 146 -5.55 12.19 -12.77
CA ASP A 146 -6.97 12.54 -12.72
C ASP A 146 -7.50 12.36 -11.30
N VAL A 147 -7.29 13.37 -10.47
CA VAL A 147 -7.62 13.33 -9.03
C VAL A 147 -9.12 13.22 -8.73
N SER A 148 -9.99 13.36 -9.73
CA SER A 148 -11.42 13.08 -9.57
C SER A 148 -11.71 11.60 -9.27
N LYS A 149 -10.76 10.71 -9.56
CA LYS A 149 -10.80 9.27 -9.25
C LYS A 149 -10.30 8.95 -7.84
N LEU A 150 -9.90 9.94 -7.05
CA LEU A 150 -9.37 9.69 -5.72
C LEU A 150 -10.51 9.46 -4.74
N HIS A 151 -10.49 8.35 -4.02
CA HIS A 151 -11.46 8.03 -2.97
C HIS A 151 -10.76 8.02 -1.62
N LYS A 152 -11.34 8.71 -0.63
CA LYS A 152 -10.90 8.60 0.76
C LYS A 152 -11.24 7.21 1.28
N THR A 153 -10.30 6.61 2.01
CA THR A 153 -10.46 5.31 2.65
C THR A 153 -10.85 5.53 4.11
N PRO A 154 -11.99 5.02 4.58
CA PRO A 154 -12.38 5.16 5.98
C PRO A 154 -11.35 4.51 6.91
N GLN A 155 -11.03 5.19 8.02
CA GLN A 155 -10.12 4.74 9.07
C GLN A 155 -10.78 4.98 10.43
N THR A 156 -10.64 4.05 11.36
CA THR A 156 -11.05 4.23 12.76
C THR A 156 -9.88 4.75 13.59
N ASP A 157 -10.21 5.46 14.68
CA ASP A 157 -9.23 5.91 15.68
C ASP A 157 -9.74 5.55 17.09
N PRO A 158 -9.11 4.59 17.81
CA PRO A 158 -7.91 3.87 17.41
C PRO A 158 -8.13 2.93 16.21
N PRO A 159 -7.06 2.59 15.46
CA PRO A 159 -7.15 1.60 14.40
C PRO A 159 -7.52 0.23 14.98
N PRO A 160 -8.17 -0.67 14.22
CA PRO A 160 -8.49 -2.00 14.71
C PRO A 160 -7.20 -2.72 15.09
N GLU A 161 -7.21 -3.33 16.27
CA GLU A 161 -6.09 -4.15 16.73
C GLU A 161 -5.78 -5.20 15.66
N THR A 162 -4.50 -5.33 15.31
CA THR A 162 -4.03 -6.56 14.69
C THR A 162 -4.24 -7.65 15.73
N GLU A 163 -5.37 -8.34 15.71
CA GLU A 163 -5.40 -9.67 16.34
C GLU A 163 -4.19 -10.41 15.77
N ASP A 164 -3.30 -10.85 16.67
CA ASP A 164 -2.15 -11.67 16.34
C ASP A 164 -2.62 -12.73 15.36
N VAL A 165 -2.09 -12.72 14.14
CA VAL A 165 -2.34 -13.78 13.17
C VAL A 165 -1.99 -15.07 13.90
N PRO A 166 -2.95 -15.97 14.17
CA PRO A 166 -2.60 -17.23 14.80
C PRO A 166 -1.55 -17.88 13.91
N LYS A 167 -0.36 -18.15 14.46
CA LYS A 167 0.77 -18.77 13.75
C LYS A 167 0.44 -20.14 13.16
N ASP A 168 -0.77 -20.65 13.40
CA ASP A 168 -1.27 -21.90 12.89
C ASP A 168 -2.17 -21.73 11.65
N LYS A 169 -1.47 -21.75 10.50
CA LYS A 169 -1.72 -22.64 9.36
C LYS A 169 -3.17 -22.73 8.86
N GLY A 170 -3.39 -22.28 7.61
CA GLY A 170 -3.78 -23.09 6.43
C GLY A 170 -4.95 -24.08 6.48
N ILE A 171 -5.60 -24.29 7.61
CA ILE A 171 -6.58 -25.34 7.89
C ILE A 171 -7.99 -24.75 7.93
N TRP A 172 -8.13 -23.45 8.24
CA TRP A 172 -9.43 -22.78 8.29
C TRP A 172 -10.09 -22.61 6.90
N TRP A 173 -9.29 -22.57 5.83
CA TRP A 173 -9.75 -22.42 4.45
C TRP A 173 -10.62 -23.57 3.93
N ILE A 174 -10.47 -24.79 4.48
CA ILE A 174 -11.21 -25.98 4.01
C ILE A 174 -12.63 -26.04 4.59
N LYS A 175 -12.88 -25.45 5.76
CA LYS A 175 -14.19 -25.57 6.42
C LYS A 175 -15.25 -24.57 5.94
N SER A 176 -14.86 -23.51 5.24
CA SER A 176 -15.81 -22.48 4.76
C SER A 176 -16.44 -22.80 3.38
N LEU A 177 -16.04 -23.89 2.71
CA LEU A 177 -16.59 -24.31 1.41
C LEU A 177 -17.67 -25.41 1.51
N PHE A 178 -17.91 -25.97 2.70
CA PHE A 178 -18.85 -27.09 2.89
C PHE A 178 -19.75 -26.96 4.15
N GLY A 179 -20.32 -25.78 4.38
CA GLY A 179 -21.44 -25.61 5.30
C GLY A 179 -21.65 -24.14 5.69
N LYS A 180 -22.82 -23.52 5.52
CA LYS A 180 -24.19 -24.03 5.31
C LYS A 180 -24.73 -23.73 3.93
#